data_AF-A0A2V8XK92-F1
#
_entry.id   AF-A0A2V8XK92-F1
#
_cell.length_a   1.000
_cell.length_b   1.000
_cell.length_c   1.000
_cell.angle_alpha   90.00
_cell.angle_beta   90.00
_cell.angle_gamma   90.00
#
_symmetry.space_group_name_H-M   'P 1'
#
loop_
_entity.id
_entity.type
_entity.pdbx_description
1 polymer ?
#
loop_
_entity_poly.entity_id
_entity_poly.type
_entity_poly.pdbx_seq_one_letter_code
_entity_poly.pdbx_strand_id
1 'polypeptide(L)'
;MFNELKRMRDTQMAPAELVLSKDSIARSLPGRFERGTEAAATFAELFTYNLPLDYFSTLPERINAVTVEQAQAVAKKYIQPEKMIVLAVGDRAKIEEDMKKLNLGKVEVRDTDGKVVK
;
A
#
# COMPACT_ATOMS: atom_id res chain seq x y z
N MET A 1 2.76 -6.16 -12.41
CA MET A 1 1.98 -5.74 -11.23
C MET A 1 1.04 -6.82 -10.72
N PHE A 2 -0.01 -7.24 -11.46
CA PHE A 2 -0.95 -8.27 -11.00
C PHE A 2 -0.30 -9.59 -10.58
N ASN A 3 0.70 -10.05 -11.32
CA ASN A 3 1.44 -11.26 -10.96
C ASN A 3 2.15 -11.13 -9.61
N GLU A 4 2.69 -9.94 -9.30
CA GLU A 4 3.36 -9.70 -8.02
C GLU A 4 2.35 -9.64 -6.87
N LEU A 5 1.20 -9.00 -7.07
CA LEU A 5 0.12 -8.99 -6.06
C LEU A 5 -0.38 -10.40 -5.74
N LYS A 6 -0.52 -11.26 -6.77
CA LYS A 6 -0.85 -12.68 -6.59
C LYS A 6 0.28 -13.41 -5.85
N ARG A 7 1.54 -13.17 -6.22
CA ARG A 7 2.69 -13.76 -5.52
C ARG A 7 2.73 -13.39 -4.05
N MET A 8 2.55 -12.11 -3.71
CA MET A 8 2.48 -11.63 -2.32
C MET A 8 1.36 -12.30 -1.51
N ARG A 9 0.25 -12.65 -2.17
CA ARG A 9 -0.91 -13.31 -1.56
C ARG A 9 -0.73 -14.83 -1.42
N ASP A 10 -0.17 -15.48 -2.43
CA ASP A 10 -0.20 -16.93 -2.57
C ASP A 10 1.11 -17.60 -2.18
N THR A 11 2.22 -16.87 -2.23
CA THR A 11 3.56 -17.35 -1.86
C THR A 11 3.95 -16.79 -0.51
N GLN A 12 4.42 -17.64 0.40
CA GLN A 12 4.95 -17.20 1.68
C GLN A 12 6.28 -16.47 1.47
N MET A 13 6.39 -15.27 2.02
CA MET A 13 7.61 -14.44 1.97
C MET A 13 8.79 -15.15 2.64
N ALA A 14 9.99 -14.98 2.09
CA ALA A 14 11.19 -15.53 2.70
C ALA A 14 11.52 -14.82 4.03
N PRO A 15 12.05 -15.51 5.06
CA PRO A 15 12.38 -14.87 6.33
C PRO A 15 13.31 -13.66 6.20
N ALA A 16 14.28 -13.71 5.27
CA ALA A 16 15.19 -12.60 5.01
C ALA A 16 14.49 -11.37 4.42
N GLU A 17 13.47 -11.56 3.57
CA GLU A 17 12.66 -10.47 3.00
C GLU A 17 11.81 -9.80 4.10
N LEU A 18 11.30 -10.57 5.07
CA LEU A 18 10.58 -10.01 6.21
C LEU A 18 11.49 -9.15 7.08
N VAL A 19 12.69 -9.64 7.39
CA VAL A 19 13.69 -8.88 8.18
C VAL A 19 14.04 -7.57 7.47
N LEU A 20 14.37 -7.65 6.17
CA LEU A 20 14.68 -6.46 5.38
C LEU A 20 13.53 -5.43 5.40
N SER A 21 12.29 -5.90 5.25
CA SER A 21 11.10 -5.05 5.25
C SER A 21 10.87 -4.37 6.61
N LYS A 22 10.98 -5.14 7.70
CA LYS A 22 10.86 -4.61 9.07
C LYS A 22 11.93 -3.56 9.36
N ASP A 23 13.18 -3.87 9.03
CA ASP A 23 14.31 -2.97 9.27
C ASP A 23 14.19 -1.68 8.45
N SER A 24 13.68 -1.76 7.22
CA SER A 24 13.43 -0.59 6.39
C SER A 24 12.39 0.34 7.03
N ILE A 25 11.25 -0.22 7.47
CA ILE A 25 10.18 0.57 8.09
C ILE A 25 10.64 1.12 9.44
N ALA A 26 11.18 0.29 10.33
CA ALA A 26 11.59 0.71 11.67
C ALA A 26 12.66 1.80 11.62
N ARG A 27 13.66 1.69 10.72
CA ARG A 27 14.71 2.70 10.56
C ARG A 27 14.25 3.99 9.87
N SER A 28 13.10 3.97 9.20
CA SER A 28 12.50 5.20 8.63
C SER A 28 11.79 6.07 9.67
N LEU A 29 11.40 5.51 10.82
CA LEU A 29 10.59 6.20 11.82
C LEU A 29 11.24 7.45 12.41
N PRO A 30 12.55 7.46 12.77
CA PRO A 30 13.19 8.68 13.30
C PRO A 30 13.09 9.87 12.34
N GLY A 31 13.14 9.60 11.02
CA GLY A 31 13.04 10.64 9.98
C GLY A 31 11.77 11.49 10.08
N ARG A 32 10.67 10.93 10.62
CA ARG A 32 9.41 11.65 10.83
C ARG A 32 9.48 12.76 11.88
N PHE A 33 10.55 12.78 12.68
CA PHE A 33 10.74 13.71 13.80
C PHE A 33 11.91 14.68 13.60
N GLU A 34 12.58 14.65 12.45
CA GLU A 34 13.78 15.49 12.20
C GLU A 34 13.44 16.98 12.00
N ARG A 35 12.25 17.28 11.48
CA ARG A 35 11.79 18.65 11.23
C ARG A 35 10.61 18.99 12.12
N GLY A 36 10.66 20.17 12.75
CA GLY A 36 9.63 20.60 13.72
C GLY A 36 8.19 20.54 13.19
N THR A 37 7.97 20.89 11.92
CA THR A 37 6.65 20.81 11.27
C THR A 37 6.17 19.38 11.05
N GLU A 38 7.05 18.47 10.64
CA GLU A 38 6.75 17.05 10.42
C GLU A 38 6.54 16.31 11.75
N ALA A 39 7.32 16.65 12.78
CA ALA A 39 7.15 16.16 14.13
C ALA A 39 5.79 16.58 14.70
N ALA A 40 5.41 17.86 14.56
CA ALA A 40 4.11 18.36 15.01
C ALA A 40 2.95 17.65 14.30
N ALA A 41 3.04 17.45 12.99
CA ALA A 41 2.04 16.69 12.22
C ALA A 41 1.95 15.23 12.70
N THR A 42 3.10 14.58 12.94
CA THR A 42 3.16 13.21 13.46
C THR A 42 2.51 13.11 14.86
N PHE A 43 2.72 14.08 15.75
CA PHE A 43 2.01 14.12 17.03
C PHE A 43 0.50 14.36 16.88
N ALA A 44 0.08 15.18 15.93
CA ALA A 44 -1.35 15.42 15.66
C ALA A 44 -2.09 14.15 15.19
N GLU A 45 -1.39 13.19 14.56
CA GLU A 45 -1.96 11.89 14.20
C GLU A 45 -2.43 11.10 15.43
N LEU A 46 -1.75 11.24 16.58
CA LEU A 46 -2.15 10.55 17.81
C LEU A 46 -3.58 10.93 18.21
N PHE A 47 -3.92 12.21 18.13
CA PHE A 47 -5.25 12.70 18.47
C PHE A 47 -6.25 12.41 17.36
N THR A 48 -5.85 12.58 16.10
CA THR A 48 -6.72 12.38 14.93
C THR A 48 -7.23 10.93 14.85
N TYR A 49 -6.35 9.97 15.13
CA TYR A 49 -6.69 8.54 15.08
C TYR A 49 -6.92 7.92 16.46
N ASN A 50 -7.00 8.75 17.51
CA ASN A 50 -7.22 8.34 18.91
C ASN A 50 -6.24 7.22 19.36
N LEU A 51 -4.96 7.40 19.06
CA LEU A 51 -3.86 6.51 19.41
C LEU A 51 -3.30 6.86 20.81
N PRO A 52 -2.74 5.88 21.52
CA PRO A 52 -2.09 6.13 22.79
C PRO A 52 -0.82 6.98 22.63
N LEU A 53 -0.47 7.75 23.66
CA LEU A 53 0.65 8.70 23.60
C LEU A 53 2.02 8.05 23.38
N ASP A 54 2.14 6.77 23.75
CA ASP A 54 3.35 5.95 23.58
C ASP A 54 3.39 5.21 22.22
N TYR A 55 2.44 5.48 21.33
CA TYR A 55 2.30 4.75 20.07
C TYR A 55 3.60 4.74 19.27
N PHE A 56 4.21 5.91 19.04
CA PHE A 56 5.43 5.98 18.22
C PHE A 56 6.67 5.40 18.91
N SER A 57 6.73 5.43 20.25
CA SER A 57 7.83 4.79 20.99
C SER A 57 7.74 3.25 20.98
N THR A 58 6.52 2.69 20.97
CA THR A 58 6.29 1.24 20.95
C THR A 58 6.16 0.67 19.53
N LEU A 59 6.05 1.52 18.51
CA LEU A 59 5.86 1.10 17.12
C LEU A 59 7.00 0.23 16.57
N PRO A 60 8.30 0.50 16.82
CA PRO A 60 9.38 -0.36 16.36
C PRO A 60 9.26 -1.79 16.89
N GLU A 61 8.95 -1.95 18.18
CA GLU A 61 8.74 -3.26 18.80
C GLU A 61 7.58 -4.01 18.15
N ARG A 62 6.46 -3.32 17.94
CA ARG A 62 5.28 -3.89 17.27
C ARG A 62 5.56 -4.32 15.83
N ILE A 63 6.36 -3.56 15.08
CA ILE A 63 6.81 -3.95 13.73
C ILE A 63 7.70 -5.19 13.80
N ASN A 64 8.65 -5.23 14.74
CA ASN A 64 9.58 -6.34 14.88
C ASN A 64 8.89 -7.64 15.32
N ALA A 65 7.78 -7.55 16.04
CA ALA A 65 6.98 -8.69 16.47
C ALA A 65 6.19 -9.39 15.33
N VAL A 66 6.03 -8.76 14.17
CA VAL A 66 5.24 -9.32 13.05
C VAL A 66 5.86 -10.63 12.55
N THR A 67 5.10 -11.72 12.45
CA THR A 67 5.61 -12.97 11.88
C THR A 67 5.34 -13.11 10.39
N VAL A 68 6.01 -14.05 9.73
CA VAL A 68 5.78 -14.34 8.30
C VAL A 68 4.33 -14.80 8.09
N GLU A 69 3.79 -15.60 9.01
CA GLU A 69 2.43 -16.14 8.96
C GLU A 69 1.39 -15.01 9.11
N GLN A 70 1.63 -14.07 10.03
CA GLN A 70 0.77 -12.89 10.21
C GLN A 70 0.78 -12.02 8.95
N ALA A 71 1.96 -11.75 8.39
CA ALA A 71 2.08 -11.00 7.13
C ALA A 71 1.33 -11.70 5.99
N GLN A 72 1.47 -13.03 5.85
CA GLN A 72 0.75 -13.80 4.84
C GLN A 72 -0.77 -13.76 5.03
N ALA A 73 -1.24 -13.90 6.27
CA ALA A 73 -2.67 -13.86 6.58
C ALA A 73 -3.29 -12.50 6.22
N VAL A 74 -2.59 -11.41 6.53
CA VAL A 74 -3.00 -10.04 6.19
C VAL A 74 -2.95 -9.82 4.67
N ALA A 75 -1.92 -10.31 3.98
CA ALA A 75 -1.83 -10.26 2.52
C ALA A 75 -3.03 -10.98 1.86
N LYS A 76 -3.39 -12.18 2.31
CA LYS A 76 -4.57 -12.93 1.84
C LYS A 76 -5.88 -12.20 2.10
N LYS A 77 -5.99 -11.49 3.23
CA LYS A 77 -7.20 -10.76 3.60
C LYS A 77 -7.41 -9.50 2.75
N TYR A 78 -6.37 -8.70 2.54
CA TYR A 78 -6.51 -7.36 1.97
C TYR A 78 -6.08 -7.25 0.51
N ILE A 79 -5.16 -8.10 0.03
CA ILE A 79 -4.77 -8.11 -1.38
C ILE A 79 -5.81 -8.91 -2.16
N GLN A 80 -6.75 -8.19 -2.78
CA GLN A 80 -7.84 -8.75 -3.58
C GLN A 80 -7.71 -8.24 -5.03
N PRO A 81 -6.82 -8.84 -5.87
CA PRO A 81 -6.62 -8.39 -7.24
C PRO A 81 -7.91 -8.34 -8.07
N GLU A 82 -8.87 -9.19 -7.74
CA GLU A 82 -10.20 -9.27 -8.34
C GLU A 82 -11.11 -8.06 -8.04
N LYS A 83 -10.82 -7.28 -7.00
CA LYS A 83 -11.57 -6.05 -6.64
C LYS A 83 -10.78 -4.78 -6.89
N MET A 84 -9.63 -4.88 -7.56
CA MET A 84 -8.75 -3.75 -7.78
C MET A 84 -9.30 -2.83 -8.86
N ILE A 85 -9.28 -1.52 -8.59
CA ILE A 85 -9.57 -0.50 -9.58
C ILE A 85 -8.26 -0.15 -10.30
N VAL A 86 -8.24 -0.30 -11.62
CA VAL A 86 -7.09 0.09 -12.45
C VAL A 86 -7.44 1.35 -13.21
N LEU A 87 -6.67 2.41 -12.95
CA LEU A 87 -6.78 3.70 -13.63
C LEU A 87 -5.53 3.88 -14.50
N ALA A 88 -5.75 4.12 -15.80
CA ALA A 88 -4.71 4.52 -16.72
C ALA A 88 -5.00 5.95 -17.20
N VAL A 89 -4.00 6.81 -17.17
CA VAL A 89 -4.09 8.20 -17.62
C VAL A 89 -3.13 8.40 -18.78
N GLY A 90 -3.64 8.84 -19.93
CA GLY A 90 -2.82 9.06 -21.10
C GLY A 90 -3.64 9.30 -22.36
N ASP A 91 -2.95 9.34 -23.50
CA ASP A 91 -3.55 9.45 -24.82
C ASP A 91 -4.36 8.18 -25.15
N ARG A 92 -5.69 8.33 -25.24
CA ARG A 92 -6.63 7.25 -25.51
C ARG A 92 -6.24 6.42 -26.72
N ALA A 93 -5.81 7.08 -27.80
CA ALA A 93 -5.47 6.39 -29.05
C ALA A 93 -4.28 5.42 -28.89
N LYS A 94 -3.43 5.65 -27.88
CA LYS A 94 -2.24 4.83 -27.62
C LYS A 94 -2.49 3.71 -26.62
N ILE A 95 -3.42 3.89 -25.68
CA ILE A 95 -3.58 2.98 -24.52
C ILE A 95 -4.83 2.12 -24.57
N GLU A 96 -5.87 2.51 -25.32
CA GLU A 96 -7.18 1.84 -25.28
C GLU A 96 -7.10 0.36 -25.68
N GLU A 97 -6.37 0.05 -26.76
CA GLU A 97 -6.23 -1.32 -27.24
C GLU A 97 -5.46 -2.21 -26.26
N ASP A 98 -4.40 -1.69 -25.65
CA ASP A 98 -3.65 -2.45 -24.65
C ASP A 98 -4.47 -2.65 -23.37
N MET A 99 -5.27 -1.67 -22.96
CA MET A 99 -6.19 -1.81 -21.83
C MET A 99 -7.27 -2.87 -22.07
N LYS A 100 -7.81 -2.96 -23.29
CA LYS A 100 -8.74 -4.04 -23.67
C LYS A 100 -8.07 -5.41 -23.62
N LYS A 101 -6.83 -5.53 -24.11
CA LYS A 101 -6.05 -6.79 -24.09
C LYS A 101 -5.77 -7.30 -22.68
N LEU A 102 -5.65 -6.41 -21.69
CA LEU A 102 -5.43 -6.81 -20.30
C LEU A 102 -6.61 -7.59 -19.69
N ASN A 103 -7.81 -7.51 -20.30
CA ASN A 103 -9.01 -8.25 -19.89
C ASN A 103 -9.31 -8.16 -18.38
N LEU A 104 -9.19 -6.94 -17.83
CA LEU A 104 -9.35 -6.66 -16.40
C LEU A 104 -10.80 -6.29 -16.01
N GLY A 105 -11.74 -6.54 -16.91
CA GLY A 105 -13.15 -6.17 -16.76
C GLY A 105 -13.57 -5.04 -17.70
N LYS A 106 -14.70 -4.42 -17.38
CA LYS A 106 -15.31 -3.37 -18.20
C LYS A 106 -14.45 -2.10 -18.13
N VAL A 107 -13.91 -1.67 -19.27
CA VAL A 107 -13.21 -0.39 -19.39
C VAL A 107 -14.24 0.75 -19.44
N GLU A 108 -14.07 1.72 -18.56
CA GLU A 108 -14.85 2.96 -18.52
C GLU A 108 -13.92 4.13 -18.87
N VAL A 109 -14.31 4.94 -19.85
CA VAL A 109 -13.54 6.13 -20.24
C VAL A 109 -14.11 7.33 -19.49
N ARG A 110 -13.23 8.09 -18.82
CA ARG A 110 -13.59 9.34 -18.15
C ARG A 110 -12.81 10.51 -18.71
N ASP A 111 -13.46 11.66 -18.80
CA ASP A 111 -12.80 12.93 -19.14
C ASP A 111 -12.04 13.51 -17.93
N THR A 112 -11.46 14.70 -18.11
CA THR A 112 -10.70 15.41 -17.06
C THR A 112 -11.55 15.83 -15.87
N ASP A 113 -12.86 15.91 -16.04
CA ASP A 113 -13.82 16.25 -14.98
C ASP A 113 -14.39 14.99 -14.31
N GLY A 114 -13.93 13.80 -14.71
CA GLY A 114 -14.38 12.51 -14.19
C GLY A 114 -15.73 12.07 -14.72
N LYS A 115 -16.28 12.71 -15.75
CA LYS A 115 -17.54 12.29 -16.38
C LYS A 115 -17.30 11.17 -17.36
N VAL A 116 -18.25 10.23 -17.42
CA VAL A 116 -18.20 9.10 -18.34
C VAL A 116 -18.37 9.59 -19.77
N VAL A 117 -17.37 9.32 -20.61
CA VAL A 117 -17.41 9.58 -22.04
C VAL A 117 -18.01 8.34 -22.70
N LYS A 118 -19.17 8.50 -23.37
CA LYS A 118 -19.81 7.42 -24.15
C LYS A 118 -19.03 7.14 -25.43
#